data_AF-A0A376WX07-F1
#
_entry.id   AF-A0A376WX07-F1
#
_cell.length_a   1.000
_cell.length_b   1.000
_cell.length_c   1.000
_cell.angle_alpha   90.00
_cell.angle_beta   90.00
_cell.angle_gamma   90.00
#
_symmetry.space_group_name_H-M   'P 1'
#
loop_
_entity.id
_entity.type
_entity.pdbx_description
1 polymer ?
#
loop_
_entity_poly.entity_id
_entity_poly.type
_entity_poly.pdbx_seq_one_letter_code
_entity_poly.pdbx_strand_id
1 'polypeptide(L)'
;MSRGDFFSGAEASWGIANGWSLYGGALGDENYQSAALGVGRDLSTFGAVAFDVTHSHTKLDKDTAYGKGSLDGNSFRVSYSKDFDQLNSRVTFAGYRFSEENFMTMSEYLDASDSEMVRTGNDKEMYTATYNQNFRDAGVSVYLNYTRHTYWDREEQTNYNIMLSHYFNMGSIRNMSVSLTGYRYEYDNRADKGMYISLSMPWGDNSTVSYNGNYGSGTDSSQVGYFSRVDDATHYQLNIGTSDKHTSVDGYYSHDGSLAQVDLSANYHEGQYTSAGLSLQGGATLTTHGGALHRTQNMGGTRLLIDADGVADVPVEGNGAAVYTNMFGKAVVSDVNNYYRNQAYIDLNKLPENAEATQSVVQATLTEGAIGYRKFAVISGQKAMAVLRLQDGSHPPFGAEVKNDNEQTVGLVDDDGSVYLAGVKPGEHMSVFWSGVAHCDINLPDPLPADLFNGLLLPCQHKGNVAPVVPDDIKPVIQEQTQQVTPTDPPVSVSANQ
;
A
#
# COMPACT_ATOMS: atom_id res chain seq x y z
N MET A 1 9.11 -26.62 -20.35
CA MET A 1 9.37 -27.75 -19.42
C MET A 1 10.80 -27.58 -18.95
N SER A 2 10.99 -27.21 -17.68
CA SER A 2 12.31 -27.02 -17.07
C SER A 2 13.06 -28.35 -17.03
N ARG A 3 14.08 -28.51 -17.89
CA ARG A 3 15.13 -29.51 -17.69
C ARG A 3 16.08 -28.95 -16.62
N GLY A 4 15.70 -29.09 -15.36
CA GLY A 4 16.58 -28.80 -14.24
C GLY A 4 16.58 -30.02 -13.34
N ASP A 5 17.76 -30.52 -13.00
CA ASP A 5 17.90 -31.57 -11.99
C ASP A 5 17.48 -31.01 -10.62
N PHE A 6 17.19 -31.92 -9.68
CA PHE A 6 16.82 -31.52 -8.33
C PHE A 6 17.99 -30.79 -7.67
N PHE A 7 17.79 -29.54 -7.29
CA PHE A 7 18.75 -28.77 -6.51
C PHE A 7 18.24 -28.53 -5.09
N SER A 8 19.16 -28.33 -4.16
CA SER A 8 18.87 -27.97 -2.78
C SER A 8 19.77 -26.81 -2.37
N GLY A 9 19.23 -25.89 -1.56
CA GLY A 9 19.98 -24.77 -1.05
C GLY A 9 19.55 -24.42 0.36
N ALA A 10 20.48 -23.88 1.13
CA ALA A 10 20.24 -23.37 2.46
C ALA A 10 21.12 -22.15 2.70
N GLU A 11 20.56 -21.13 3.35
CA GLU A 11 21.28 -19.94 3.77
C GLU A 11 20.94 -19.63 5.22
N ALA A 12 21.89 -19.02 5.93
CA ALA A 12 21.71 -18.57 7.29
C ALA A 12 22.49 -17.28 7.50
N SER A 13 21.92 -16.38 8.30
CA SER A 13 22.61 -15.20 8.81
C SER A 13 22.38 -15.08 10.31
N TRP A 14 23.42 -14.65 11.03
CA TRP A 14 23.38 -14.48 12.47
C TRP A 14 24.05 -13.15 12.85
N GLY A 15 23.27 -12.24 13.42
CA GLY A 15 23.78 -11.06 14.11
C GLY A 15 24.33 -11.46 15.47
N ILE A 16 25.63 -11.27 15.68
CA ILE A 16 26.34 -11.74 16.87
C ILE A 16 26.20 -10.71 18.01
N ALA A 17 27.15 -9.78 18.11
CA ALA A 17 27.18 -8.69 19.08
C ALA A 17 28.08 -7.56 18.54
N ASN A 18 27.88 -6.33 19.01
CA ASN A 18 28.69 -5.16 18.65
C ASN A 18 28.77 -4.89 17.13
N GLY A 19 27.63 -5.04 16.43
CA GLY A 19 27.52 -4.73 15.00
C GLY A 19 28.11 -5.79 14.06
N TRP A 20 28.57 -6.94 14.56
CA TRP A 20 29.05 -8.03 13.71
C TRP A 20 27.94 -8.97 13.28
N SER A 21 27.95 -9.34 12.01
CA SER A 21 27.06 -10.33 11.41
C SER A 21 27.87 -11.36 10.64
N LEU A 22 27.56 -12.65 10.83
CA LEU A 22 28.08 -13.73 10.02
C LEU A 22 26.95 -14.25 9.13
N TYR A 23 27.23 -14.52 7.87
CA TYR A 23 26.26 -15.12 6.96
C TYR A 23 26.96 -16.13 6.05
N GLY A 24 26.17 -17.07 5.54
CA GLY A 24 26.67 -18.06 4.62
C GLY A 24 25.53 -18.87 4.04
N GLY A 25 25.85 -19.61 3.00
CA GLY A 25 24.88 -20.47 2.35
C GLY A 25 25.58 -21.50 1.48
N ALA A 26 24.83 -22.53 1.12
CA ALA A 26 25.25 -23.52 0.16
C ALA A 26 24.11 -23.82 -0.78
N LEU A 27 24.45 -24.09 -2.04
CA LEU A 27 23.52 -24.47 -3.10
C LEU A 27 24.16 -25.59 -3.88
N GLY A 28 23.42 -26.64 -4.21
CA GLY A 28 23.93 -27.67 -5.10
C GLY A 28 22.89 -28.65 -5.63
N ASP A 29 23.25 -29.28 -6.73
CA ASP A 29 22.61 -30.45 -7.33
C ASP A 29 23.66 -31.59 -7.49
N GLU A 30 23.41 -32.56 -8.37
CA GLU A 30 24.32 -33.68 -8.62
C GLU A 30 25.68 -33.24 -9.22
N ASN A 31 25.71 -32.18 -10.02
CA ASN A 31 26.86 -31.76 -10.82
C ASN A 31 27.33 -30.32 -10.55
N TYR A 32 26.65 -29.58 -9.68
CA TYR A 32 27.00 -28.23 -9.26
C TYR A 32 26.96 -28.11 -7.75
N GLN A 33 28.01 -27.57 -7.16
CA GLN A 33 28.11 -27.30 -5.72
C GLN A 33 28.69 -25.92 -5.51
N SER A 34 28.04 -25.12 -4.67
CA SER A 34 28.53 -23.80 -4.29
C SER A 34 28.35 -23.56 -2.81
N ALA A 35 29.35 -22.94 -2.19
CA ALA A 35 29.33 -22.56 -0.79
C ALA A 35 29.86 -21.13 -0.63
N ALA A 36 29.14 -20.32 0.15
CA ALA A 36 29.48 -18.95 0.45
C ALA A 36 29.61 -18.72 1.96
N LEU A 37 30.61 -17.94 2.35
CA LEU A 37 30.83 -17.49 3.71
C LEU A 37 31.19 -16.01 3.71
N GLY A 38 30.52 -15.25 4.56
CA GLY A 38 30.67 -13.80 4.63
C GLY A 38 30.55 -13.25 6.03
N VAL A 39 31.22 -12.12 6.25
CA VAL A 39 31.20 -11.36 7.50
C VAL A 39 30.87 -9.91 7.20
N GLY A 40 29.97 -9.33 8.00
CA GLY A 40 29.62 -7.92 7.99
C GLY A 40 29.92 -7.28 9.33
N ARG A 41 30.31 -6.00 9.30
CA ARG A 41 30.47 -5.17 10.48
C ARG A 41 29.86 -3.81 10.27
N ASP A 42 28.97 -3.43 11.17
CA ASP A 42 28.55 -2.06 11.39
C ASP A 42 29.65 -1.30 12.13
N LEU A 43 30.21 -0.28 11.47
CA LEU A 43 31.24 0.63 11.99
C LEU A 43 30.60 1.91 12.56
N SER A 44 29.29 1.91 12.81
CA SER A 44 28.51 3.02 13.33
C SER A 44 28.65 4.26 12.44
N THR A 45 29.30 5.32 12.93
CA THR A 45 29.48 6.60 12.19
C THR A 45 30.24 6.45 10.87
N PHE A 46 30.98 5.35 10.67
CA PHE A 46 31.70 5.07 9.43
C PHE A 46 30.90 4.23 8.43
N GLY A 47 29.66 3.83 8.73
CA GLY A 47 28.84 2.97 7.88
C GLY A 47 29.05 1.48 8.15
N ALA A 48 28.58 0.62 7.26
CA ALA A 48 28.74 -0.83 7.36
C ALA A 48 29.63 -1.35 6.22
N VAL A 49 30.48 -2.32 6.52
CA VAL A 49 31.30 -3.03 5.54
C VAL A 49 31.02 -4.52 5.63
N ALA A 50 30.94 -5.20 4.49
CA ALA A 50 30.86 -6.65 4.45
C ALA A 50 31.81 -7.22 3.39
N PHE A 51 32.29 -8.42 3.67
CA PHE A 51 33.13 -9.20 2.78
C PHE A 51 32.62 -10.64 2.73
N ASP A 52 32.53 -11.21 1.55
CA ASP A 52 32.21 -12.62 1.36
C ASP A 52 33.06 -13.28 0.28
N VAL A 53 33.18 -14.59 0.42
CA VAL A 53 33.81 -15.49 -0.56
C VAL A 53 32.82 -16.58 -0.89
N THR A 54 32.60 -16.79 -2.19
CA THR A 54 31.80 -17.89 -2.73
C THR A 54 32.70 -18.79 -3.55
N HIS A 55 32.72 -20.08 -3.21
CA HIS A 55 33.39 -21.10 -4.00
C HIS A 55 32.36 -21.87 -4.82
N SER A 56 32.70 -22.21 -6.07
CA SER A 56 31.89 -23.06 -6.94
C SER A 56 32.72 -24.22 -7.47
N HIS A 57 32.16 -25.42 -7.42
CA HIS A 57 32.65 -26.63 -8.07
C HIS A 57 31.58 -27.15 -9.02
N THR A 58 31.90 -27.18 -10.31
CA THR A 58 30.96 -27.54 -11.37
C THR A 58 31.52 -28.68 -12.19
N LYS A 59 30.73 -29.73 -12.42
CA LYS A 59 31.09 -30.89 -13.23
C LYS A 59 30.27 -30.90 -14.52
N LEU A 60 30.95 -30.72 -15.64
CA LEU A 60 30.36 -30.67 -16.98
C LEU A 60 30.53 -32.03 -17.65
N ASP A 61 29.48 -32.86 -17.59
CA ASP A 61 29.51 -34.25 -18.06
C ASP A 61 29.28 -34.43 -19.57
N LYS A 62 28.78 -33.38 -20.23
CA LYS A 62 28.53 -33.31 -21.68
C LYS A 62 29.56 -32.41 -22.36
N ASP A 63 29.65 -32.48 -23.68
CA ASP A 63 30.39 -31.49 -24.46
C ASP A 63 29.64 -30.16 -24.40
N THR A 64 30.00 -29.33 -23.42
CA THR A 64 29.47 -27.97 -23.24
C THR A 64 30.36 -26.97 -23.96
N ALA A 65 29.93 -25.70 -24.03
CA ALA A 65 30.77 -24.62 -24.56
C ALA A 65 32.06 -24.40 -23.77
N TYR A 66 32.11 -24.80 -22.49
CA TYR A 66 33.30 -24.74 -21.64
C TYR A 66 34.11 -26.05 -21.65
N GLY A 67 33.76 -26.97 -22.57
CA GLY A 67 34.35 -28.30 -22.66
C GLY A 67 33.76 -29.29 -21.66
N LYS A 68 34.43 -30.43 -21.54
CA LYS A 68 34.09 -31.51 -20.60
C LYS A 68 35.12 -31.54 -19.48
N GLY A 69 34.67 -31.53 -18.22
CA GLY A 69 35.58 -31.53 -17.08
C GLY A 69 34.97 -30.93 -15.82
N SER A 70 35.81 -30.72 -14.80
CA SER A 70 35.44 -29.98 -13.59
C SER A 70 36.01 -28.56 -13.64
N LEU A 71 35.20 -27.58 -13.26
CA LEU A 71 35.58 -26.18 -13.10
C LEU A 71 35.45 -25.80 -11.64
N ASP A 72 36.52 -25.25 -11.10
CA ASP A 72 36.64 -24.79 -9.72
C ASP A 72 37.03 -23.32 -9.72
N GLY A 73 36.27 -22.48 -9.03
CA GLY A 73 36.55 -21.05 -8.97
C GLY A 73 35.97 -20.36 -7.75
N ASN A 74 36.53 -19.19 -7.44
CA ASN A 74 36.11 -18.34 -6.33
C ASN A 74 35.59 -17.00 -6.82
N SER A 75 34.63 -16.45 -6.08
CA SER A 75 34.15 -15.09 -6.22
C SER A 75 34.26 -14.36 -4.88
N PHE A 76 34.86 -13.18 -4.90
CA PHE A 76 35.13 -12.35 -3.74
C PHE A 76 34.30 -11.07 -3.86
N ARG A 77 33.53 -10.72 -2.84
CA ARG A 77 32.74 -9.48 -2.82
C ARG A 77 33.07 -8.65 -1.61
N VAL A 78 33.28 -7.35 -1.83
CA VAL A 78 33.34 -6.32 -0.80
C VAL A 78 32.17 -5.37 -1.02
N SER A 79 31.41 -5.09 0.03
CA SER A 79 30.34 -4.10 0.01
C SER A 79 30.49 -3.11 1.15
N TYR A 80 30.15 -1.86 0.88
CA TYR A 80 30.17 -0.77 1.84
C TYR A 80 28.92 0.08 1.67
N SER A 81 28.24 0.40 2.77
CA SER A 81 27.06 1.26 2.80
C SER A 81 27.17 2.27 3.94
N LYS A 82 26.69 3.50 3.74
CA LYS A 82 26.70 4.52 4.78
C LYS A 82 25.53 5.49 4.67
N ASP A 83 24.72 5.50 5.72
CA ASP A 83 23.67 6.49 5.92
C ASP A 83 24.23 7.68 6.73
N PHE A 84 23.93 8.91 6.30
CA PHE A 84 24.34 10.14 6.96
C PHE A 84 23.10 10.89 7.49
N ASP A 85 22.67 10.53 8.68
CA ASP A 85 21.44 11.09 9.29
C ASP A 85 21.50 12.62 9.44
N GLN A 86 22.65 13.17 9.85
CA GLN A 86 22.82 14.62 10.07
C GLN A 86 22.70 15.46 8.79
N LEU A 87 23.06 14.87 7.64
CA LEU A 87 22.98 15.54 6.34
C LEU A 87 21.70 15.15 5.59
N ASN A 88 20.80 14.37 6.19
CA ASN A 88 19.68 13.70 5.50
C ASN A 88 20.12 13.09 4.15
N SER A 89 21.34 12.55 4.13
CA SER A 89 22.05 12.11 2.94
C SER A 89 22.34 10.62 3.06
N ARG A 90 22.41 9.92 1.93
CA ARG A 90 22.65 8.47 1.89
C ARG A 90 23.72 8.15 0.85
N VAL A 91 24.91 7.77 1.31
CA VAL A 91 25.88 7.08 0.44
C VAL A 91 25.50 5.61 0.47
N THR A 92 24.57 5.23 -0.40
CA THR A 92 23.85 3.98 -0.26
C THR A 92 24.75 2.76 -0.37
N PHE A 93 25.66 2.73 -1.36
CA PHE A 93 26.34 1.48 -1.69
C PHE A 93 27.58 1.68 -2.57
N ALA A 94 28.71 1.12 -2.17
CA ALA A 94 29.84 0.83 -3.05
C ALA A 94 30.15 -0.67 -2.95
N GLY A 95 30.14 -1.36 -4.09
CA GLY A 95 30.39 -2.78 -4.20
C GLY A 95 31.50 -3.07 -5.20
N TYR A 96 32.38 -3.99 -4.83
CA TYR A 96 33.35 -4.59 -5.74
C TYR A 96 33.24 -6.10 -5.65
N ARG A 97 33.07 -6.76 -6.79
CA ARG A 97 33.10 -8.21 -6.91
C ARG A 97 34.18 -8.59 -7.92
N PHE A 98 35.01 -9.56 -7.58
CA PHE A 98 35.94 -10.21 -8.49
C PHE A 98 35.63 -11.71 -8.53
N SER A 99 35.52 -12.29 -9.73
CA SER A 99 35.36 -13.73 -9.89
C SER A 99 36.48 -14.29 -10.75
N GLU A 100 37.04 -15.42 -10.31
CA GLU A 100 38.00 -16.19 -11.09
C GLU A 100 37.35 -16.73 -12.37
N GLU A 101 38.15 -16.96 -13.42
CA GLU A 101 37.66 -17.39 -14.73
C GLU A 101 36.85 -18.71 -14.68
N ASN A 102 37.16 -19.60 -13.75
CA ASN A 102 36.46 -20.88 -13.59
C ASN A 102 35.28 -20.82 -12.61
N PHE A 103 35.01 -19.66 -12.00
CA PHE A 103 33.85 -19.50 -11.14
C PHE A 103 32.58 -19.54 -11.99
N MET A 104 31.58 -20.31 -11.57
CA MET A 104 30.28 -20.36 -12.23
C MET A 104 29.17 -20.23 -11.19
N THR A 105 28.16 -19.45 -11.53
CA THR A 105 26.87 -19.47 -10.84
C THR A 105 26.03 -20.65 -11.31
N MET A 106 25.01 -21.02 -10.52
CA MET A 106 24.07 -22.07 -10.90
C MET A 106 23.38 -21.78 -12.24
N SER A 107 23.06 -20.50 -12.50
CA SER A 107 22.47 -20.08 -13.77
C SER A 107 23.43 -20.29 -14.95
N GLU A 108 24.70 -19.93 -14.80
CA GLU A 108 25.72 -20.18 -15.85
C GLU A 108 25.96 -21.67 -16.08
N TYR A 109 25.93 -22.50 -15.03
CA TYR A 109 25.98 -23.95 -15.17
C TYR A 109 24.77 -24.53 -15.92
N LEU A 110 23.56 -24.09 -15.58
CA LEU A 110 22.34 -24.52 -16.28
C LEU A 110 22.36 -24.08 -17.75
N ASP A 111 22.79 -22.85 -18.03
CA ASP A 111 22.95 -22.34 -19.39
C ASP A 111 24.07 -23.08 -20.14
N ALA A 112 25.17 -23.47 -19.47
CA ALA A 112 26.25 -24.25 -20.06
C ALA A 112 25.81 -25.64 -20.52
N SER A 113 24.78 -26.21 -19.88
CA SER A 113 24.25 -27.53 -20.22
C SER A 113 23.45 -27.56 -21.53
N ASP A 114 23.05 -26.39 -22.05
CA ASP A 114 22.36 -26.21 -23.32
C ASP A 114 23.18 -25.28 -24.24
N SER A 115 23.84 -25.84 -25.24
CA SER A 115 24.74 -25.11 -26.14
C SER A 115 24.08 -23.94 -26.88
N GLU A 116 22.74 -23.95 -27.04
CA GLU A 116 22.00 -22.85 -27.65
C GLU A 116 21.71 -21.70 -26.67
N MET A 117 21.89 -21.93 -25.36
CA MET A 117 21.62 -20.98 -24.28
C MET A 117 22.87 -20.41 -23.62
N VAL A 118 24.07 -20.86 -24.02
CA VAL A 118 25.35 -20.39 -23.47
C VAL A 118 25.46 -18.88 -23.66
N ARG A 119 25.38 -18.15 -22.55
CA ARG A 119 25.59 -16.70 -22.52
C ARG A 119 27.09 -16.41 -22.56
N THR A 120 27.53 -15.65 -23.56
CA THR A 120 28.85 -15.02 -23.55
C THR A 120 28.88 -13.91 -22.50
N GLY A 121 29.87 -13.87 -21.62
CA GLY A 121 29.99 -12.86 -20.57
C GLY A 121 30.22 -13.43 -19.18
N ASN A 122 31.32 -14.16 -19.00
CA ASN A 122 31.79 -14.60 -17.69
C ASN A 122 32.34 -13.39 -16.91
N ASP A 123 31.63 -12.99 -15.85
CA ASP A 123 31.92 -11.80 -15.04
C ASP A 123 33.30 -11.91 -14.38
N LYS A 124 34.21 -10.99 -14.73
CA LYS A 124 35.54 -10.87 -14.11
C LYS A 124 35.51 -9.89 -12.93
N GLU A 125 35.15 -8.64 -13.19
CA GLU A 125 34.99 -7.63 -12.15
C GLU A 125 33.68 -6.88 -12.31
N MET A 126 33.00 -6.64 -11.19
CA MET A 126 31.83 -5.77 -11.11
C MET A 126 32.08 -4.70 -10.07
N TYR A 127 32.14 -3.45 -10.52
CA TYR A 127 32.17 -2.27 -9.68
C TYR A 127 30.80 -1.62 -9.73
N THR A 128 30.24 -1.27 -8.56
CA THR A 128 29.02 -0.50 -8.47
C THR A 128 29.16 0.57 -7.40
N ALA A 129 28.73 1.79 -7.71
CA ALA A 129 28.71 2.90 -6.78
C ALA A 129 27.40 3.65 -6.95
N THR A 130 26.68 3.82 -5.84
CA THR A 130 25.45 4.60 -5.78
C THR A 130 25.55 5.66 -4.69
N TYR A 131 25.28 6.89 -5.07
CA TYR A 131 25.31 8.07 -4.23
C TYR A 131 23.97 8.79 -4.32
N ASN A 132 23.33 9.08 -3.17
CA ASN A 132 22.12 9.88 -3.13
C ASN A 132 22.19 10.91 -2.00
N GLN A 133 22.16 12.19 -2.34
CA GLN A 133 22.27 13.27 -1.38
C GLN A 133 21.16 14.28 -1.55
N ASN A 134 20.48 14.62 -0.45
CA ASN A 134 19.51 15.68 -0.41
C ASN A 134 20.03 16.85 0.46
N PHE A 135 20.34 17.97 -0.18
CA PHE A 135 20.67 19.24 0.45
C PHE A 135 19.40 20.04 0.71
N ARG A 136 18.74 19.76 1.83
CA ARG A 136 17.45 20.39 2.19
C ARG A 136 17.50 21.92 2.18
N ASP A 137 18.54 22.52 2.77
CA ASP A 137 18.68 23.98 2.88
C ASP A 137 18.86 24.67 1.53
N ALA A 138 19.45 23.96 0.55
CA ALA A 138 19.63 24.45 -0.81
C ALA A 138 18.46 24.03 -1.73
N GLY A 139 17.55 23.16 -1.28
CA GLY A 139 16.55 22.53 -2.13
C GLY A 139 17.17 21.74 -3.29
N VAL A 140 18.33 21.09 -3.10
CA VAL A 140 19.03 20.36 -4.16
C VAL A 140 19.12 18.89 -3.83
N SER A 141 18.92 18.02 -4.81
CA SER A 141 19.18 16.59 -4.71
C SER A 141 20.16 16.15 -5.80
N VAL A 142 21.10 15.29 -5.42
CA VAL A 142 22.10 14.72 -6.32
C VAL A 142 22.01 13.21 -6.22
N TYR A 143 21.88 12.56 -7.36
CA TYR A 143 21.89 11.12 -7.50
C TYR A 143 22.96 10.72 -8.51
N LEU A 144 23.77 9.73 -8.18
CA LEU A 144 24.74 9.13 -9.08
C LEU A 144 24.69 7.62 -8.92
N ASN A 145 24.62 6.93 -10.05
CA ASN A 145 24.77 5.49 -10.15
C ASN A 145 25.83 5.21 -11.21
N TYR A 146 26.81 4.41 -10.85
CA TYR A 146 27.91 4.00 -11.72
C TYR A 146 28.07 2.49 -11.61
N THR A 147 28.14 1.82 -12.74
CA THR A 147 28.42 0.38 -12.83
C THR A 147 29.45 0.13 -13.92
N ARG A 148 30.45 -0.69 -13.60
CA ARG A 148 31.45 -1.17 -14.56
C ARG A 148 31.58 -2.66 -14.41
N HIS A 149 31.32 -3.36 -15.50
CA HIS A 149 31.48 -4.80 -15.62
C HIS A 149 32.64 -5.08 -16.56
N THR A 150 33.58 -5.90 -16.14
CA THR A 150 34.60 -6.49 -17.01
C THR A 150 34.35 -7.98 -17.08
N TYR A 151 34.68 -8.59 -18.21
CA TYR A 151 34.44 -10.00 -18.46
C TYR A 151 35.76 -10.67 -18.87
N TRP A 152 35.81 -11.99 -18.75
CA TRP A 152 36.96 -12.78 -19.22
C TRP A 152 36.95 -12.97 -20.74
N ASP A 153 35.75 -13.03 -21.34
CA ASP A 153 35.50 -13.50 -22.70
C ASP A 153 34.85 -12.44 -23.61
N ARG A 154 34.56 -11.24 -23.10
CA ARG A 154 34.00 -10.11 -23.86
C ARG A 154 34.53 -8.76 -23.39
N GLU A 155 34.27 -7.73 -24.19
CA GLU A 155 34.65 -6.35 -23.85
C GLU A 155 33.93 -5.82 -22.60
N GLU A 156 34.58 -4.87 -21.93
CA GLU A 156 34.03 -4.25 -20.74
C GLU A 156 32.80 -3.38 -21.04
N GLN A 157 31.91 -3.28 -20.06
CA GLN A 157 30.68 -2.51 -20.14
C GLN A 157 30.63 -1.49 -19.02
N THR A 158 30.45 -0.21 -19.35
CA THR A 158 30.34 0.86 -18.35
C THR A 158 29.04 1.62 -18.51
N ASN A 159 28.22 1.62 -17.45
CA ASN A 159 26.98 2.38 -17.38
C ASN A 159 27.05 3.41 -16.25
N TYR A 160 26.52 4.61 -16.50
CA TYR A 160 26.33 5.59 -15.44
C TYR A 160 25.07 6.42 -15.64
N ASN A 161 24.52 6.89 -14.54
CA ASN A 161 23.38 7.80 -14.48
C ASN A 161 23.66 8.85 -13.40
N ILE A 162 23.61 10.12 -13.76
CA ILE A 162 23.85 11.25 -12.87
C ILE A 162 22.65 12.17 -12.98
N MET A 163 21.94 12.41 -11.88
CA MET A 163 20.78 13.28 -11.81
C MET A 163 21.00 14.38 -10.78
N LEU A 164 20.74 15.62 -11.18
CA LEU A 164 20.76 16.81 -10.33
C LEU A 164 19.37 17.44 -10.38
N SER A 165 18.68 17.52 -9.24
CA SER A 165 17.36 18.16 -9.16
C SER A 165 17.38 19.32 -8.18
N HIS A 166 16.78 20.44 -8.55
CA HIS A 166 16.62 21.62 -7.72
C HIS A 166 15.15 21.95 -7.55
N TYR A 167 14.71 22.09 -6.30
CA TYR A 167 13.38 22.47 -5.88
C TYR A 167 13.37 23.90 -5.39
N PHE A 168 12.48 24.72 -5.93
CA PHE A 168 12.40 26.14 -5.59
C PHE A 168 10.95 26.64 -5.66
N ASN A 169 10.74 27.81 -5.08
CA ASN A 169 9.46 28.52 -5.13
C ASN A 169 9.63 29.79 -5.96
N MET A 170 8.63 30.12 -6.78
CA MET A 170 8.65 31.33 -7.62
C MET A 170 7.33 32.09 -7.44
N GLY A 171 7.39 33.25 -6.77
CA GLY A 171 6.21 34.07 -6.48
C GLY A 171 5.20 33.32 -5.61
N SER A 172 3.98 33.16 -6.12
CA SER A 172 2.91 32.39 -5.46
C SER A 172 2.98 30.88 -5.73
N ILE A 173 3.76 30.45 -6.72
CA ILE A 173 3.88 29.03 -7.08
C ILE A 173 4.93 28.39 -6.17
N ARG A 174 4.53 27.33 -5.48
CA ARG A 174 5.38 26.56 -4.58
C ARG A 174 5.73 25.21 -5.21
N ASN A 175 6.83 24.61 -4.76
CA ASN A 175 7.26 23.26 -5.12
C ASN A 175 7.55 23.06 -6.61
N MET A 176 8.16 24.05 -7.27
CA MET A 176 8.69 23.87 -8.63
C MET A 176 9.95 23.02 -8.57
N SER A 177 10.20 22.21 -9.60
CA SER A 177 11.44 21.42 -9.70
C SER A 177 12.03 21.43 -11.09
N VAL A 178 13.36 21.53 -11.17
CA VAL A 178 14.13 21.28 -12.39
C VAL A 178 15.11 20.15 -12.13
N SER A 179 15.10 19.11 -12.96
CA SER A 179 16.07 18.02 -12.91
C SER A 179 16.82 17.86 -14.22
N LEU A 180 18.12 17.65 -14.12
CA LEU A 180 19.02 17.33 -15.23
C LEU A 180 19.64 15.95 -14.98
N THR A 181 19.44 15.02 -15.92
CA THR A 181 19.96 13.66 -15.85
C THR A 181 20.88 13.37 -17.02
N GLY A 182 22.16 13.12 -16.78
CA GLY A 182 23.10 12.61 -17.78
C GLY A 182 23.25 11.10 -17.66
N TYR A 183 23.21 10.38 -18.78
CA TYR A 183 23.33 8.93 -18.76
C TYR A 183 24.27 8.42 -19.86
N ARG A 184 24.87 7.26 -19.59
CA ARG A 184 25.50 6.38 -20.56
C ARG A 184 25.07 4.96 -20.25
N TYR A 185 24.58 4.26 -21.26
CA TYR A 185 24.29 2.84 -21.22
C TYR A 185 25.03 2.16 -22.36
N GLU A 186 25.77 1.12 -22.05
CA GLU A 186 26.55 0.34 -22.98
C GLU A 186 26.02 -1.08 -22.98
N TYR A 187 25.76 -1.65 -24.15
CA TYR A 187 25.35 -3.03 -24.32
C TYR A 187 25.83 -3.53 -25.68
N ASP A 188 26.49 -4.68 -25.70
CA ASP A 188 26.96 -5.33 -26.93
C ASP A 188 27.76 -4.37 -27.85
N ASN A 189 28.76 -3.71 -27.26
CA ASN A 189 29.64 -2.72 -27.91
C ASN A 189 28.94 -1.49 -28.50
N ARG A 190 27.68 -1.25 -28.17
CA ARG A 190 26.97 -0.01 -28.48
C ARG A 190 26.76 0.78 -27.22
N ALA A 191 27.22 2.03 -27.24
CA ALA A 191 27.04 2.95 -26.14
C ALA A 191 26.08 4.06 -26.51
N ASP A 192 24.95 4.08 -25.83
CA ASP A 192 23.98 5.16 -25.87
C ASP A 192 24.27 6.16 -24.76
N LYS A 193 24.34 7.44 -25.12
CA LYS A 193 24.61 8.53 -24.18
C LYS A 193 23.64 9.67 -24.44
N GLY A 194 23.18 10.30 -23.37
CA GLY A 194 22.23 11.40 -23.49
C GLY A 194 22.11 12.22 -22.23
N MET A 195 21.30 13.26 -22.36
CA MET A 195 20.94 14.19 -21.31
C MET A 195 19.44 14.41 -21.35
N TYR A 196 18.81 14.28 -20.20
CA TYR A 196 17.39 14.49 -19.99
C TYR A 196 17.18 15.70 -19.08
N ILE A 197 16.33 16.62 -19.49
CA ILE A 197 15.93 17.79 -18.71
C ILE A 197 14.45 17.65 -18.40
N SER A 198 14.06 17.77 -17.14
CA SER A 198 12.67 17.85 -16.72
C SER A 198 12.44 19.11 -15.89
N LEU A 199 11.41 19.85 -16.22
CA LEU A 199 10.87 20.96 -15.43
C LEU A 199 9.45 20.58 -15.03
N SER A 200 9.12 20.73 -13.76
CA SER A 200 7.77 20.48 -13.23
C SER A 200 7.28 21.68 -12.44
N MET A 201 6.05 22.09 -12.72
CA MET A 201 5.39 23.24 -12.12
C MET A 201 3.96 22.85 -11.72
N PRO A 202 3.61 22.89 -10.43
CA PRO A 202 2.22 22.74 -9.99
C PRO A 202 1.34 23.84 -10.61
N TRP A 203 0.16 23.45 -11.08
CA TRP A 203 -0.84 24.34 -11.68
C TRP A 203 -2.16 24.18 -10.91
N GLY A 204 -2.42 25.08 -9.96
CA GLY A 204 -3.52 24.91 -9.01
C GLY A 204 -3.24 23.78 -8.01
N ASP A 205 -4.29 23.25 -7.39
CA ASP A 205 -4.16 22.28 -6.30
C ASP A 205 -4.00 20.83 -6.79
N ASN A 206 -4.54 20.53 -7.97
CA ASN A 206 -4.69 19.15 -8.46
C ASN A 206 -4.00 18.88 -9.80
N SER A 207 -3.26 19.84 -10.36
CA SER A 207 -2.62 19.68 -11.67
C SER A 207 -1.14 20.05 -11.66
N THR A 208 -0.41 19.55 -12.65
CA THR A 208 1.01 19.84 -12.85
C THR A 208 1.31 19.96 -14.33
N VAL A 209 1.98 21.04 -14.71
CA VAL A 209 2.54 21.23 -16.05
C VAL A 209 4.01 20.85 -16.00
N SER A 210 4.45 20.01 -16.92
CA SER A 210 5.85 19.61 -17.04
C SER A 210 6.39 19.84 -18.44
N TYR A 211 7.70 20.04 -18.52
CA TYR A 211 8.44 20.04 -19.76
C TYR A 211 9.55 18.99 -19.64
N ASN A 212 9.67 18.10 -20.61
CA ASN A 212 10.65 17.03 -20.62
C ASN A 212 11.37 17.04 -21.97
N GLY A 213 12.69 17.17 -21.95
CA GLY A 213 13.54 17.12 -23.14
C GLY A 213 14.59 16.03 -23.00
N ASN A 214 14.81 15.23 -24.04
CA ASN A 214 15.85 14.22 -24.11
C ASN A 214 16.74 14.49 -25.33
N TYR A 215 18.05 14.58 -25.13
CA TYR A 215 19.03 14.89 -26.18
C TYR A 215 20.20 13.91 -26.10
N GLY A 216 20.61 13.27 -27.19
CA GLY A 216 21.64 12.24 -27.09
C GLY A 216 22.05 11.58 -28.40
N SER A 217 22.69 10.41 -28.29
CA SER A 217 23.12 9.58 -29.43
C SER A 217 21.95 8.96 -30.20
N GLY A 218 20.76 8.93 -29.60
CA GLY A 218 19.52 8.48 -30.22
C GLY A 218 18.71 9.65 -30.79
N THR A 219 17.39 9.57 -30.61
CA THR A 219 16.47 10.60 -31.07
C THR A 219 16.30 11.72 -30.06
N ASP A 220 16.49 12.95 -30.51
CA ASP A 220 16.15 14.14 -29.73
C ASP A 220 14.63 14.27 -29.62
N SER A 221 14.14 14.46 -28.40
CA SER A 221 12.72 14.68 -28.13
C SER A 221 12.49 15.80 -27.12
N SER A 222 11.35 16.47 -27.24
CA SER A 222 10.95 17.57 -26.38
C SER A 222 9.43 17.57 -26.28
N GLN A 223 8.90 17.38 -25.08
CA GLN A 223 7.47 17.28 -24.82
C GLN A 223 7.04 18.15 -23.64
N VAL A 224 5.83 18.70 -23.75
CA VAL A 224 5.12 19.37 -22.66
C VAL A 224 4.01 18.44 -22.19
N GLY A 225 3.98 18.17 -20.89
CA GLY A 225 2.99 17.34 -20.23
C GLY A 225 2.05 18.15 -19.36
N TYR A 226 0.79 17.75 -19.32
CA TYR A 226 -0.20 18.21 -18.36
C TYR A 226 -0.77 17.00 -17.63
N PHE A 227 -0.55 16.94 -16.32
CA PHE A 227 -1.12 15.95 -15.43
C PHE A 227 -2.20 16.62 -14.57
N SER A 228 -3.32 15.94 -14.37
CA SER A 228 -4.38 16.41 -13.48
C SER A 228 -5.06 15.26 -12.76
N ARG A 229 -5.30 15.44 -11.47
CA ARG A 229 -6.07 14.56 -10.62
C ARG A 229 -7.50 15.10 -10.49
N VAL A 230 -8.46 14.36 -11.02
CA VAL A 230 -9.88 14.74 -10.96
C VAL A 230 -10.44 14.49 -9.56
N ASP A 231 -10.08 13.36 -8.97
CA ASP A 231 -10.46 12.93 -7.63
C ASP A 231 -9.44 11.93 -7.06
N ASP A 232 -9.70 11.36 -5.88
CA ASP A 232 -8.78 10.41 -5.23
C ASP A 232 -8.58 9.10 -5.99
N ALA A 233 -9.44 8.74 -6.95
CA ALA A 233 -9.35 7.52 -7.75
C ALA A 233 -8.95 7.79 -9.21
N THR A 234 -9.07 9.02 -9.69
CA THR A 234 -9.03 9.34 -11.13
C THR A 234 -7.97 10.37 -11.46
N HIS A 235 -7.10 10.04 -12.39
CA HIS A 235 -6.13 10.99 -12.93
C HIS A 235 -5.93 10.78 -14.44
N TYR A 236 -5.48 11.83 -15.10
CA TYR A 236 -5.08 11.76 -16.50
C TYR A 236 -3.85 12.60 -16.77
N GLN A 237 -3.14 12.22 -17.81
CA GLN A 237 -1.98 12.92 -18.32
C GLN A 237 -2.09 13.03 -19.83
N LEU A 238 -1.72 14.20 -20.35
CA LEU A 238 -1.57 14.43 -21.78
C LEU A 238 -0.20 15.03 -22.02
N ASN A 239 0.60 14.41 -22.88
CA ASN A 239 1.88 14.92 -23.31
C ASN A 239 1.84 15.19 -24.82
N ILE A 240 2.36 16.35 -25.20
CA ILE A 240 2.48 16.79 -26.60
C ILE A 240 3.91 17.24 -26.81
N GLY A 241 4.55 16.70 -27.83
CA GLY A 241 5.95 17.00 -28.10
C GLY A 241 6.35 16.77 -29.54
N THR A 242 7.66 16.84 -29.73
CA THR A 242 8.31 16.43 -30.95
C THR A 242 9.41 15.42 -30.64
N SER A 243 9.57 14.43 -31.50
CA SER A 243 10.64 13.42 -31.47
C SER A 243 11.21 13.29 -32.88
N ASP A 244 12.50 13.50 -33.07
CA ASP A 244 13.16 13.58 -34.39
C ASP A 244 12.47 14.54 -35.39
N LYS A 245 11.98 15.69 -34.90
CA LYS A 245 11.20 16.67 -35.69
C LYS A 245 9.84 16.14 -36.17
N HIS A 246 9.38 15.01 -35.68
CA HIS A 246 8.03 14.48 -35.93
C HIS A 246 7.16 14.78 -34.71
N THR A 247 5.87 15.02 -34.94
CA THR A 247 4.94 15.31 -33.84
C THR A 247 4.62 14.04 -33.07
N SER A 248 4.68 14.10 -31.74
CA SER A 248 4.28 13.02 -30.85
C SER A 248 3.23 13.51 -29.86
N VAL A 249 2.14 12.75 -29.72
CA VAL A 249 1.10 13.01 -28.73
C VAL A 249 0.81 11.71 -28.00
N ASP A 250 0.90 11.72 -26.69
CA ASP A 250 0.54 10.59 -25.84
C ASP A 250 -0.39 11.05 -24.72
N GLY A 251 -1.35 10.20 -24.39
CA GLY A 251 -2.36 10.47 -23.38
C GLY A 251 -2.64 9.22 -22.58
N TYR A 252 -2.78 9.40 -21.27
CA TYR A 252 -3.08 8.33 -20.33
C TYR A 252 -4.21 8.76 -19.40
N TYR A 253 -5.13 7.86 -19.12
CA TYR A 253 -6.21 8.03 -18.15
C TYR A 253 -6.26 6.79 -17.28
N SER A 254 -6.28 6.98 -15.97
CA SER A 254 -6.35 5.89 -15.00
C SER A 254 -7.44 6.15 -13.98
N HIS A 255 -8.21 5.11 -13.69
CA HIS A 255 -9.28 5.14 -12.72
C HIS A 255 -9.24 3.89 -11.83
N ASP A 256 -9.04 4.11 -10.54
CA ASP A 256 -9.03 3.08 -9.51
C ASP A 256 -10.45 2.72 -9.06
N GLY A 257 -11.18 2.02 -9.93
CA GLY A 257 -12.55 1.59 -9.65
C GLY A 257 -12.66 0.55 -8.54
N SER A 258 -13.86 0.38 -7.97
CA SER A 258 -14.10 -0.61 -6.91
C SER A 258 -13.93 -2.05 -7.39
N LEU A 259 -14.26 -2.34 -8.66
CA LEU A 259 -14.25 -3.70 -9.22
C LEU A 259 -12.92 -4.03 -9.93
N ALA A 260 -12.29 -3.02 -10.53
CA ALA A 260 -11.06 -3.13 -11.29
C ALA A 260 -10.42 -1.74 -11.43
N GLN A 261 -9.10 -1.71 -11.55
CA GLN A 261 -8.36 -0.56 -12.06
C GLN A 261 -8.47 -0.55 -13.60
N VAL A 262 -8.75 0.62 -14.16
CA VAL A 262 -8.93 0.83 -15.59
C VAL A 262 -7.88 1.83 -16.06
N ASP A 263 -7.05 1.41 -17.00
CA ASP A 263 -6.05 2.27 -17.62
C ASP A 263 -6.28 2.34 -19.13
N LEU A 264 -6.37 3.57 -19.65
CA LEU A 264 -6.52 3.88 -21.05
C LEU A 264 -5.30 4.66 -21.50
N SER A 265 -4.68 4.22 -22.60
CA SER A 265 -3.56 4.92 -23.22
C SER A 265 -3.82 5.14 -24.70
N ALA A 266 -3.47 6.31 -25.22
CA ALA A 266 -3.48 6.59 -26.65
C ALA A 266 -2.18 7.30 -27.02
N ASN A 267 -1.47 6.78 -28.02
CA ASN A 267 -0.21 7.35 -28.48
C ASN A 267 -0.25 7.52 -29.99
N TYR A 268 0.21 8.67 -30.46
CA TYR A 268 0.32 9.04 -31.84
C TYR A 268 1.73 9.56 -32.10
N HIS A 269 2.48 8.87 -32.95
CA HIS A 269 3.77 9.32 -33.46
C HIS A 269 3.69 9.49 -34.96
N GLU A 270 3.82 10.74 -35.41
CA GLU A 270 3.73 11.11 -36.82
C GLU A 270 4.72 10.30 -37.66
N GLY A 271 4.21 9.66 -38.71
CA GLY A 271 5.02 8.86 -39.64
C GLY A 271 5.50 7.49 -39.12
N GLN A 272 5.21 7.14 -37.86
CA GLN A 272 5.63 5.86 -37.27
C GLN A 272 4.46 4.95 -36.91
N TYR A 273 3.64 5.34 -35.94
CA TYR A 273 2.53 4.50 -35.47
C TYR A 273 1.45 5.31 -34.76
N THR A 274 0.27 4.70 -34.68
CA THR A 274 -0.81 5.12 -33.80
C THR A 274 -1.25 3.91 -33.02
N SER A 275 -1.33 4.04 -31.70
CA SER A 275 -1.70 2.96 -30.80
C SER A 275 -2.73 3.44 -29.80
N ALA A 276 -3.64 2.55 -29.44
CA ALA A 276 -4.54 2.72 -28.33
C ALA A 276 -4.52 1.42 -27.51
N GLY A 277 -4.51 1.57 -26.19
CA GLY A 277 -4.44 0.47 -25.23
C GLY A 277 -5.50 0.65 -24.16
N LEU A 278 -6.08 -0.47 -23.74
CA LEU A 278 -6.94 -0.59 -22.57
C LEU A 278 -6.37 -1.71 -21.70
N SER A 279 -6.09 -1.40 -20.44
CA SER A 279 -5.74 -2.37 -19.41
C SER A 279 -6.83 -2.39 -18.35
N LEU A 280 -7.24 -3.59 -17.95
CA LEU A 280 -8.20 -3.82 -16.88
C LEU A 280 -7.55 -4.77 -15.89
N GLN A 281 -7.33 -4.29 -14.67
CA GLN A 281 -6.69 -5.08 -13.63
C GLN A 281 -7.62 -5.24 -12.42
N GLY A 282 -8.00 -6.47 -12.12
CA GLY A 282 -8.88 -6.78 -11.00
C GLY A 282 -8.65 -8.18 -10.46
N GLY A 283 -9.41 -8.52 -9.44
CA GLY A 283 -9.40 -9.80 -8.77
C GLY A 283 -10.77 -10.12 -8.21
N ALA A 284 -10.95 -11.39 -7.85
CA ALA A 284 -12.11 -11.86 -7.12
C ALA A 284 -11.65 -12.46 -5.80
N THR A 285 -12.34 -12.12 -4.71
CA THR A 285 -12.14 -12.76 -3.41
C THR A 285 -13.44 -13.40 -2.98
N LEU A 286 -13.39 -14.70 -2.70
CA LEU A 286 -14.51 -15.49 -2.19
C LEU A 286 -14.11 -16.12 -0.86
N THR A 287 -14.98 -16.00 0.13
CA THR A 287 -14.83 -16.59 1.47
C THR A 287 -16.15 -17.23 1.90
N THR A 288 -16.14 -17.89 3.06
CA THR A 288 -17.37 -18.37 3.70
C THR A 288 -18.33 -17.24 4.11
N HIS A 289 -17.86 -16.00 4.20
CA HIS A 289 -18.66 -14.82 4.54
C HIS A 289 -19.16 -14.05 3.31
N GLY A 290 -18.99 -14.62 2.10
CA GLY A 290 -19.35 -14.01 0.82
C GLY A 290 -18.11 -13.57 0.04
N GLY A 291 -18.33 -12.75 -0.99
CA GLY A 291 -17.24 -12.28 -1.83
C GLY A 291 -17.59 -11.07 -2.68
N ALA A 292 -16.55 -10.47 -3.24
CA ALA A 292 -16.64 -9.31 -4.11
C ALA A 292 -15.52 -9.36 -5.16
N LEU A 293 -15.79 -8.75 -6.31
CA LEU A 293 -14.75 -8.32 -7.23
C LEU A 293 -14.08 -7.08 -6.65
N HIS A 294 -12.80 -6.92 -6.96
CA HIS A 294 -12.02 -5.79 -6.47
C HIS A 294 -10.85 -5.45 -7.39
N ARG A 295 -10.39 -4.20 -7.38
CA ARG A 295 -9.09 -3.87 -7.96
C ARG A 295 -7.96 -4.61 -7.23
N THR A 296 -6.88 -4.92 -7.96
CA THR A 296 -5.72 -5.62 -7.40
C THR A 296 -4.51 -4.70 -7.42
N GLN A 297 -3.93 -4.42 -6.25
CA GLN A 297 -2.61 -3.75 -6.20
C GLN A 297 -1.48 -4.76 -6.33
N ASN A 298 -1.49 -5.79 -5.48
CA ASN A 298 -0.52 -6.88 -5.52
C ASN A 298 -1.24 -8.21 -5.74
N MET A 299 -0.90 -8.91 -6.82
CA MET A 299 -1.46 -10.25 -7.08
C MET A 299 -1.09 -11.21 -5.94
N GLY A 300 -2.10 -11.87 -5.37
CA GLY A 300 -1.92 -12.75 -4.21
C GLY A 300 -1.64 -12.02 -2.89
N GLY A 301 -1.73 -10.68 -2.88
CA GLY A 301 -1.51 -9.86 -1.70
C GLY A 301 -2.58 -10.03 -0.62
N THR A 302 -2.24 -9.56 0.57
CA THR A 302 -3.14 -9.48 1.72
C THR A 302 -4.29 -8.53 1.45
N ARG A 303 -5.49 -8.88 1.91
CA ARG A 303 -6.71 -8.13 1.63
C ARG A 303 -7.75 -8.33 2.71
N LEU A 304 -8.68 -7.38 2.79
CA LEU A 304 -9.74 -7.37 3.79
C LEU A 304 -11.10 -7.44 3.11
N LEU A 305 -11.84 -8.53 3.34
CA LEU A 305 -13.26 -8.62 2.99
C LEU A 305 -14.06 -7.86 4.06
N ILE A 306 -14.73 -6.83 3.60
CA ILE A 306 -15.62 -5.99 4.38
C ILE A 306 -17.06 -6.42 4.17
N ASP A 307 -17.81 -6.44 5.26
CA ASP A 307 -19.23 -6.75 5.29
C ASP A 307 -19.99 -5.60 5.92
N ALA A 308 -20.74 -4.85 5.13
CA ALA A 308 -21.60 -3.77 5.58
C ALA A 308 -23.02 -4.27 5.87
N ASP A 309 -23.14 -5.47 6.44
CA ASP A 309 -24.42 -6.06 6.87
C ASP A 309 -25.51 -6.11 5.78
N GLY A 310 -25.08 -6.38 4.55
CA GLY A 310 -25.96 -6.46 3.39
C GLY A 310 -26.29 -5.11 2.74
N VAL A 311 -25.76 -3.99 3.23
CA VAL A 311 -25.98 -2.66 2.66
C VAL A 311 -25.02 -2.40 1.49
N ALA A 312 -25.59 -2.20 0.30
CA ALA A 312 -24.87 -1.88 -0.92
C ALA A 312 -24.43 -0.42 -0.98
N ASP A 313 -23.45 -0.11 -1.84
CA ASP A 313 -22.93 1.24 -2.11
C ASP A 313 -22.40 1.97 -0.87
N VAL A 314 -21.94 1.24 0.14
CA VAL A 314 -21.25 1.80 1.30
C VAL A 314 -19.80 2.10 0.92
N PRO A 315 -19.34 3.36 1.00
CA PRO A 315 -17.97 3.73 0.68
C PRO A 315 -17.05 3.32 1.82
N VAL A 316 -16.09 2.44 1.53
CA VAL A 316 -15.09 1.97 2.48
C VAL A 316 -13.71 2.44 2.03
N GLU A 317 -13.06 3.21 2.89
CA GLU A 317 -11.70 3.69 2.70
C GLU A 317 -10.70 2.87 3.50
N GLY A 318 -9.50 2.75 2.95
CA GLY A 318 -8.33 2.11 3.57
C GLY A 318 -7.12 3.02 3.44
N ASN A 319 -6.03 2.52 2.87
CA ASN A 319 -4.86 3.34 2.55
C ASN A 319 -4.90 3.96 1.13
N GLY A 320 -5.92 3.64 0.34
CA GLY A 320 -6.11 4.14 -1.03
C GLY A 320 -7.54 4.64 -1.26
N ALA A 321 -7.88 4.89 -2.53
CA ALA A 321 -9.19 5.39 -2.91
C ALA A 321 -10.33 4.50 -2.41
N ALA A 322 -11.47 5.10 -2.07
CA ALA A 322 -12.64 4.39 -1.56
C ALA A 322 -13.11 3.25 -2.49
N VAL A 323 -13.50 2.13 -1.88
CA VAL A 323 -14.17 1.01 -2.57
C VAL A 323 -15.60 0.88 -2.05
N TYR A 324 -16.54 0.63 -2.95
CA TYR A 324 -17.96 0.56 -2.61
C TYR A 324 -18.39 -0.89 -2.43
N THR A 325 -19.28 -1.13 -1.47
CA THR A 325 -19.87 -2.47 -1.28
C THR A 325 -20.79 -2.84 -2.43
N ASN A 326 -20.71 -4.10 -2.85
CA ASN A 326 -21.57 -4.64 -3.89
C ASN A 326 -23.02 -4.83 -3.41
N MET A 327 -23.89 -5.34 -4.28
CA MET A 327 -25.30 -5.62 -3.98
C MET A 327 -25.56 -6.54 -2.78
N PHE A 328 -24.55 -7.27 -2.29
CA PHE A 328 -24.62 -8.13 -1.11
C PHE A 328 -24.01 -7.48 0.15
N GLY A 329 -23.68 -6.19 0.07
CA GLY A 329 -23.00 -5.44 1.11
C GLY A 329 -21.55 -5.87 1.34
N LYS A 330 -20.89 -6.47 0.33
CA LYS A 330 -19.48 -6.90 0.43
C LYS A 330 -18.55 -5.99 -0.36
N ALA A 331 -17.43 -5.59 0.22
CA ALA A 331 -16.32 -4.91 -0.46
C ALA A 331 -15.02 -5.61 -0.13
N VAL A 332 -14.01 -5.53 -1.00
CA VAL A 332 -12.66 -6.02 -0.69
C VAL A 332 -11.68 -4.86 -0.79
N VAL A 333 -11.02 -4.57 0.32
CA VAL A 333 -9.94 -3.58 0.39
C VAL A 333 -8.62 -4.34 0.18
N SER A 334 -7.93 -4.05 -0.93
CA SER A 334 -6.65 -4.67 -1.29
C SER A 334 -5.43 -3.84 -0.85
N ASP A 335 -5.63 -2.59 -0.44
CA ASP A 335 -4.57 -1.65 -0.05
C ASP A 335 -4.16 -1.85 1.42
N VAL A 336 -3.71 -3.07 1.75
CA VAL A 336 -3.49 -3.54 3.13
C VAL A 336 -2.03 -3.94 3.33
N ASN A 337 -1.39 -3.39 4.36
CA ASN A 337 0.00 -3.68 4.69
C ASN A 337 0.13 -4.97 5.52
N ASN A 338 1.10 -5.82 5.18
CA ASN A 338 1.38 -7.06 5.91
C ASN A 338 2.00 -6.76 7.28
N TYR A 339 1.59 -7.47 8.33
CA TYR A 339 2.15 -7.37 9.70
C TYR A 339 1.96 -6.02 10.39
N TYR A 340 1.22 -5.10 9.80
CA TYR A 340 0.86 -3.81 10.39
C TYR A 340 -0.62 -3.77 10.78
N ARG A 341 -0.95 -2.87 11.72
CA ARG A 341 -2.34 -2.57 12.09
C ARG A 341 -2.97 -1.72 10.98
N ASN A 342 -3.78 -2.35 10.16
CA ASN A 342 -4.55 -1.68 9.12
C ASN A 342 -5.89 -1.24 9.68
N GLN A 343 -6.37 -0.10 9.17
CA GLN A 343 -7.69 0.42 9.48
C GLN A 343 -8.49 0.49 8.19
N ALA A 344 -9.77 0.14 8.28
CA ALA A 344 -10.73 0.43 7.24
C ALA A 344 -11.85 1.24 7.88
N TYR A 345 -12.35 2.25 7.18
CA TYR A 345 -13.41 3.10 7.70
C TYR A 345 -14.43 3.45 6.62
N ILE A 346 -15.65 3.76 7.06
CA ILE A 346 -16.74 4.20 6.20
C ILE A 346 -16.65 5.72 6.06
N ASP A 347 -16.60 6.23 4.82
CA ASP A 347 -16.69 7.68 4.58
C ASP A 347 -18.14 8.13 4.80
N LEU A 348 -18.40 8.72 5.97
CA LEU A 348 -19.73 9.18 6.38
C LEU A 348 -20.25 10.32 5.49
N ASN A 349 -19.39 11.06 4.79
CA ASN A 349 -19.82 12.16 3.92
C ASN A 349 -20.35 11.66 2.56
N LYS A 350 -19.92 10.46 2.14
CA LYS A 350 -20.35 9.81 0.90
C LYS A 350 -21.32 8.66 1.14
N LEU A 351 -21.71 8.40 2.39
CA LEU A 351 -22.66 7.36 2.75
C LEU A 351 -24.06 7.70 2.18
N PRO A 352 -24.80 6.74 1.60
CA PRO A 352 -26.16 6.98 1.14
C PRO A 352 -27.06 7.54 2.26
N GLU A 353 -27.97 8.45 1.91
CA GLU A 353 -28.86 9.09 2.90
C GLU A 353 -29.75 8.08 3.66
N ASN A 354 -30.04 6.94 3.01
CA ASN A 354 -30.78 5.81 3.55
C ASN A 354 -29.89 4.74 4.22
N ALA A 355 -28.72 5.12 4.72
CA ALA A 355 -27.84 4.26 5.50
C ALA A 355 -27.24 5.03 6.69
N GLU A 356 -26.99 4.30 7.78
CA GLU A 356 -26.33 4.81 8.98
C GLU A 356 -25.28 3.80 9.45
N ALA A 357 -24.05 4.25 9.67
CA ALA A 357 -23.00 3.41 10.22
C ALA A 357 -22.87 3.64 11.74
N THR A 358 -23.25 2.65 12.54
CA THR A 358 -23.09 2.71 14.01
C THR A 358 -21.63 2.55 14.45
N GLN A 359 -20.86 1.82 13.64
CA GLN A 359 -19.41 1.72 13.74
C GLN A 359 -18.83 2.09 12.38
N SER A 360 -18.11 3.21 12.32
CA SER A 360 -17.50 3.69 11.08
C SER A 360 -16.05 3.22 10.91
N VAL A 361 -15.42 2.61 11.93
CA VAL A 361 -14.01 2.20 11.87
C VAL A 361 -13.83 0.77 12.37
N VAL A 362 -13.12 -0.05 11.59
CA VAL A 362 -12.67 -1.39 11.97
C VAL A 362 -11.16 -1.53 11.74
N GLN A 363 -10.54 -2.43 12.49
CA GLN A 363 -9.08 -2.61 12.43
C GLN A 363 -8.70 -4.08 12.39
N ALA A 364 -7.61 -4.38 11.68
CA ALA A 364 -7.08 -5.72 11.53
C ALA A 364 -5.55 -5.70 11.38
N THR A 365 -4.89 -6.68 11.99
CA THR A 365 -3.49 -7.00 11.70
C THR A 365 -3.49 -8.33 10.95
N LEU A 366 -2.89 -8.37 9.77
CA LEU A 366 -2.96 -9.50 8.85
C LEU A 366 -1.56 -9.96 8.48
N THR A 367 -1.35 -11.26 8.41
CA THR A 367 -0.11 -11.85 7.88
C THR A 367 -0.10 -11.75 6.36
N GLU A 368 1.07 -11.96 5.76
CA GLU A 368 1.21 -11.97 4.30
C GLU A 368 0.29 -13.02 3.63
N GLY A 369 -0.41 -12.59 2.59
CA GLY A 369 -1.35 -13.41 1.82
C GLY A 369 -2.68 -13.69 2.52
N ALA A 370 -2.90 -13.16 3.74
CA ALA A 370 -4.13 -13.41 4.48
C ALA A 370 -5.34 -12.68 3.87
N ILE A 371 -6.51 -13.34 3.97
CA ILE A 371 -7.81 -12.74 3.64
C ILE A 371 -8.52 -12.48 4.97
N GLY A 372 -8.44 -11.24 5.45
CA GLY A 372 -9.16 -10.82 6.65
C GLY A 372 -10.66 -10.68 6.39
N TYR A 373 -11.47 -10.82 7.44
CA TYR A 373 -12.90 -10.47 7.42
C TYR A 373 -13.21 -9.47 8.52
N ARG A 374 -13.90 -8.38 8.19
CA ARG A 374 -14.44 -7.43 9.17
C ARG A 374 -15.85 -7.02 8.79
N LYS A 375 -16.72 -6.97 9.81
CA LYS A 375 -18.09 -6.52 9.68
C LYS A 375 -18.21 -5.09 10.19
N PHE A 376 -18.84 -4.22 9.42
CA PHE A 376 -19.39 -2.95 9.88
C PHE A 376 -20.87 -3.15 10.22
N ALA A 377 -21.28 -2.62 11.36
CA ALA A 377 -22.69 -2.55 11.71
C ALA A 377 -23.30 -1.33 11.00
N VAL A 378 -23.83 -1.57 9.80
CA VAL A 378 -24.52 -0.55 8.98
C VAL A 378 -26.01 -0.87 8.97
N ILE A 379 -26.81 0.13 9.29
CA ILE A 379 -28.27 0.05 9.31
C ILE A 379 -28.78 0.68 8.00
N SER A 380 -29.57 -0.06 7.24
CA SER A 380 -30.20 0.43 6.00
C SER A 380 -31.65 0.83 6.23
N GLY A 381 -32.05 1.98 5.70
CA GLY A 381 -33.41 2.53 5.72
C GLY A 381 -33.37 4.06 5.91
N GLN A 382 -34.54 4.69 5.91
CA GLN A 382 -34.64 6.14 6.06
C GLN A 382 -34.26 6.56 7.50
N LYS A 383 -34.13 7.87 7.72
CA LYS A 383 -33.93 8.46 9.06
C LYS A 383 -35.20 9.18 9.48
N ALA A 384 -35.63 8.99 10.72
CA ALA A 384 -36.85 9.59 11.24
C ALA A 384 -36.69 10.12 12.66
N MET A 385 -37.43 11.17 12.97
CA MET A 385 -37.67 11.63 14.34
C MET A 385 -39.09 11.25 14.73
N ALA A 386 -39.23 10.46 15.79
CA ALA A 386 -40.52 10.00 16.28
C ALA A 386 -40.73 10.37 17.74
N VAL A 387 -42.00 10.41 18.16
CA VAL A 387 -42.37 10.53 19.58
C VAL A 387 -43.11 9.27 19.99
N LEU A 388 -42.55 8.55 20.96
CA LEU A 388 -43.10 7.31 21.49
C LEU A 388 -44.07 7.62 22.64
N ARG A 389 -45.27 7.05 22.59
CA ARG A 389 -46.27 7.17 23.67
C ARG A 389 -46.81 5.81 24.08
N LEU A 390 -46.82 5.55 25.39
CA LEU A 390 -47.43 4.38 25.99
C LEU A 390 -48.95 4.50 25.99
N GLN A 391 -49.67 3.40 26.23
CA GLN A 391 -51.13 3.37 26.23
C GLN A 391 -51.77 4.28 27.29
N ASP A 392 -51.04 4.58 28.37
CA ASP A 392 -51.46 5.48 29.45
C ASP A 392 -51.15 6.97 29.15
N GLY A 393 -50.56 7.28 27.99
CA GLY A 393 -50.16 8.62 27.58
C GLY A 393 -48.78 9.06 28.10
N SER A 394 -48.15 8.26 28.96
CA SER A 394 -46.76 8.47 29.36
C SER A 394 -45.80 8.11 28.21
N HIS A 395 -44.50 8.31 28.41
CA HIS A 395 -43.48 8.00 27.42
C HIS A 395 -42.46 7.00 27.99
N PRO A 396 -41.76 6.23 27.14
CA PRO A 396 -40.62 5.45 27.59
C PRO A 396 -39.57 6.34 28.28
N PRO A 397 -38.81 5.78 29.24
CA PRO A 397 -37.80 6.55 29.96
C PRO A 397 -36.64 6.97 29.04
N PHE A 398 -35.96 8.06 29.40
CA PHE A 398 -34.71 8.47 28.76
C PHE A 398 -33.69 7.33 28.76
N GLY A 399 -33.01 7.13 27.63
CA GLY A 399 -32.05 6.06 27.41
C GLY A 399 -32.66 4.69 27.11
N ALA A 400 -33.99 4.57 26.92
CA ALA A 400 -34.59 3.34 26.41
C ALA A 400 -34.08 3.05 24.98
N GLU A 401 -33.72 1.79 24.71
CA GLU A 401 -33.19 1.34 23.43
C GLU A 401 -34.34 0.90 22.51
N VAL A 402 -34.37 1.42 21.29
CA VAL A 402 -35.24 0.91 20.23
C VAL A 402 -34.43 -0.04 19.36
N LYS A 403 -34.91 -1.28 19.22
CA LYS A 403 -34.25 -2.32 18.42
C LYS A 403 -35.14 -2.79 17.28
N ASN A 404 -34.55 -3.00 16.12
CA ASN A 404 -35.22 -3.67 15.01
C ASN A 404 -35.26 -5.21 15.22
N ASP A 405 -35.90 -5.92 14.29
CA ASP A 405 -36.00 -7.38 14.33
C ASP A 405 -34.65 -8.12 14.22
N ASN A 406 -33.58 -7.42 13.79
CA ASN A 406 -32.21 -7.95 13.77
C ASN A 406 -31.46 -7.71 15.09
N GLU A 407 -32.15 -7.29 16.15
CA GLU A 407 -31.60 -6.91 17.46
C GLU A 407 -30.59 -5.74 17.41
N GLN A 408 -30.57 -4.97 16.32
CA GLN A 408 -29.72 -3.80 16.17
C GLN A 408 -30.37 -2.61 16.84
N THR A 409 -29.60 -1.86 17.63
CA THR A 409 -30.08 -0.61 18.23
C THR A 409 -30.18 0.44 17.13
N VAL A 410 -31.41 0.84 16.81
CA VAL A 410 -31.74 1.79 15.75
C VAL A 410 -32.02 3.20 16.29
N GLY A 411 -32.19 3.34 17.60
CA GLY A 411 -32.40 4.63 18.25
C GLY A 411 -32.35 4.52 19.77
N LEU A 412 -32.17 5.68 20.41
CA LEU A 412 -32.24 5.86 21.85
C LEU A 412 -33.31 6.91 22.16
N VAL A 413 -34.18 6.61 23.12
CA VAL A 413 -35.22 7.54 23.56
C VAL A 413 -34.58 8.67 24.36
N ASP A 414 -34.85 9.89 23.94
CA ASP A 414 -34.44 11.15 24.57
C ASP A 414 -35.61 11.71 25.40
N ASP A 415 -35.51 12.98 25.81
CA ASP A 415 -36.53 13.67 26.59
C ASP A 415 -37.91 13.65 25.91
N ASP A 416 -38.97 13.65 26.73
CA ASP A 416 -40.39 13.64 26.33
C ASP A 416 -40.82 12.47 25.41
N GLY A 417 -40.03 11.39 25.36
CA GLY A 417 -40.27 10.23 24.51
C GLY A 417 -39.85 10.42 23.06
N SER A 418 -39.09 11.47 22.75
CA SER A 418 -38.55 11.68 21.41
C SER A 418 -37.47 10.64 21.09
N VAL A 419 -37.35 10.22 19.84
CA VAL A 419 -36.35 9.25 19.41
C VAL A 419 -35.94 9.51 17.97
N TYR A 420 -34.64 9.56 17.74
CA TYR A 420 -34.07 9.48 16.40
C TYR A 420 -33.91 8.01 16.02
N LEU A 421 -34.62 7.59 14.97
CA LEU A 421 -34.59 6.23 14.43
C LEU A 421 -33.80 6.22 13.13
N ALA A 422 -32.72 5.45 13.10
CA ALA A 422 -31.93 5.16 11.92
C ALA A 422 -32.41 3.87 11.25
N GLY A 423 -32.49 3.88 9.91
CA GLY A 423 -32.78 2.67 9.15
C GLY A 423 -34.26 2.27 9.10
N VAL A 424 -35.18 3.22 9.24
CA VAL A 424 -36.63 2.96 9.25
C VAL A 424 -37.14 2.52 7.86
N LYS A 425 -37.93 1.44 7.82
CA LYS A 425 -38.61 0.92 6.63
C LYS A 425 -40.13 0.91 6.77
N PRO A 426 -40.90 1.03 5.67
CA PRO A 426 -42.36 0.92 5.73
C PRO A 426 -42.82 -0.39 6.36
N GLY A 427 -43.73 -0.31 7.32
CA GLY A 427 -44.30 -1.48 8.00
C GLY A 427 -43.35 -2.22 8.95
N GLU A 428 -42.16 -1.69 9.22
CA GLU A 428 -41.18 -2.34 10.08
C GLU A 428 -41.64 -2.37 11.54
N HIS A 429 -41.43 -3.53 12.18
CA HIS A 429 -41.66 -3.74 13.60
C HIS A 429 -40.36 -3.46 14.37
N MET A 430 -40.50 -2.79 15.51
CA MET A 430 -39.39 -2.53 16.42
C MET A 430 -39.83 -2.73 17.87
N SER A 431 -38.92 -3.20 18.71
CA SER A 431 -39.17 -3.40 20.13
C SER A 431 -38.41 -2.36 20.95
N VAL A 432 -39.07 -1.82 21.98
CA VAL A 432 -38.50 -0.85 22.92
C VAL A 432 -38.10 -1.55 24.21
N PHE A 433 -36.83 -1.42 24.56
CA PHE A 433 -36.20 -2.05 25.72
C PHE A 433 -35.77 -1.01 26.74
N TRP A 434 -36.07 -1.25 28.01
CA TRP A 434 -35.43 -0.56 29.13
C TRP A 434 -35.26 -1.53 30.29
N SER A 435 -34.30 -1.27 31.19
CA SER A 435 -33.94 -2.20 32.28
C SER A 435 -33.64 -3.64 31.81
N GLY A 436 -33.15 -3.80 30.58
CA GLY A 436 -32.75 -5.09 30.00
C GLY A 436 -33.89 -5.99 29.51
N VAL A 437 -35.15 -5.53 29.50
CA VAL A 437 -36.30 -6.31 29.01
C VAL A 437 -37.12 -5.54 27.99
N ALA A 438 -37.78 -6.28 27.07
CA ALA A 438 -38.70 -5.70 26.10
C ALA A 438 -40.02 -5.35 26.79
N HIS A 439 -40.46 -4.10 26.67
CA HIS A 439 -41.67 -3.64 27.35
C HIS A 439 -42.83 -3.31 26.40
N CYS A 440 -42.53 -2.84 25.19
CA CYS A 440 -43.52 -2.55 24.18
C CYS A 440 -42.95 -2.63 22.77
N ASP A 441 -43.84 -2.80 21.80
CA ASP A 441 -43.53 -2.86 20.38
C ASP A 441 -44.13 -1.62 19.68
N ILE A 442 -43.42 -1.13 18.66
CA ILE A 442 -43.84 -0.05 17.77
C ILE A 442 -43.82 -0.58 16.34
N ASN A 443 -44.78 -0.14 15.54
CA ASN A 443 -44.86 -0.46 14.12
C ASN A 443 -44.82 0.82 13.31
N LEU A 444 -43.96 0.85 12.30
CA LEU A 444 -43.91 1.96 11.36
C LEU A 444 -45.08 1.91 10.39
N PRO A 445 -45.60 3.08 9.98
CA PRO A 445 -46.65 3.13 8.96
C PRO A 445 -46.16 2.59 7.61
N ASP A 446 -47.09 1.97 6.88
CA ASP A 446 -46.90 1.55 5.49
C ASP A 446 -48.01 2.17 4.62
N PRO A 447 -47.72 3.15 3.76
CA PRO A 447 -46.39 3.70 3.45
C PRO A 447 -45.86 4.69 4.52
N LEU A 448 -44.54 4.90 4.55
CA LEU A 448 -43.92 5.94 5.38
C LEU A 448 -44.40 7.35 4.95
N PRO A 449 -44.65 8.28 5.90
CA PRO A 449 -44.95 9.68 5.61
C PRO A 449 -43.83 10.36 4.83
N ALA A 450 -44.19 11.40 4.06
CA ALA A 450 -43.21 12.18 3.28
C ALA A 450 -42.26 13.02 4.15
N ASP A 451 -42.71 13.45 5.34
CA ASP A 451 -41.87 14.13 6.33
C ASP A 451 -41.67 13.19 7.52
N LEU A 452 -40.46 12.61 7.59
CA LEU A 452 -40.06 11.70 8.67
C LEU A 452 -39.44 12.43 9.87
N PHE A 453 -39.19 13.73 9.77
CA PHE A 453 -38.57 14.52 10.84
C PHE A 453 -39.58 15.37 11.62
N ASN A 454 -40.78 15.60 11.07
CA ASN A 454 -41.87 16.26 11.80
C ASN A 454 -43.08 15.32 11.99
N GLY A 455 -43.33 14.95 13.25
CA GLY A 455 -44.66 14.50 13.67
C GLY A 455 -44.96 13.00 13.52
N LEU A 456 -43.94 12.13 13.52
CA LEU A 456 -44.17 10.68 13.60
C LEU A 456 -44.52 10.27 15.05
N LEU A 457 -45.81 10.23 15.38
CA LEU A 457 -46.27 9.71 16.66
C LEU A 457 -46.42 8.19 16.58
N LEU A 458 -45.63 7.45 17.35
CA LEU A 458 -45.65 5.99 17.36
C LEU A 458 -46.23 5.48 18.70
N PRO A 459 -47.42 4.85 18.70
CA PRO A 459 -47.97 4.26 19.91
C PRO A 459 -47.20 2.99 20.27
N CYS A 460 -46.66 2.94 21.49
CA CYS A 460 -45.98 1.77 22.02
C CYS A 460 -47.00 0.81 22.63
N GLN A 461 -47.21 -0.33 21.98
CA GLN A 461 -48.17 -1.33 22.40
C GLN A 461 -47.47 -2.33 23.33
N HIS A 462 -48.00 -2.51 24.54
CA HIS A 462 -47.39 -3.43 25.51
C HIS A 462 -47.37 -4.88 25.01
N LYS A 463 -46.21 -5.53 25.13
CA LYS A 463 -46.12 -6.98 25.08
C LYS A 463 -46.74 -7.53 26.37
N GLY A 464 -47.73 -8.40 26.24
CA GLY A 464 -48.63 -8.79 27.33
C GLY A 464 -47.96 -9.13 28.68
N ASN A 465 -48.60 -8.66 29.75
CA ASN A 465 -48.34 -8.92 31.18
C ASN A 465 -46.87 -8.89 31.63
N VAL A 466 -46.18 -7.78 31.43
CA VAL A 466 -45.08 -7.39 32.34
C VAL A 466 -45.71 -6.57 33.47
N ALA A 467 -45.67 -7.11 34.69
CA ALA A 467 -46.17 -6.40 35.87
C ALA A 467 -45.45 -5.06 36.04
N PRO A 468 -46.14 -3.98 36.48
CA PRO A 468 -45.51 -2.68 36.63
C PRO A 468 -44.39 -2.78 37.66
N VAL A 469 -43.16 -2.49 37.23
CA VAL A 469 -42.03 -2.28 38.14
C VAL A 469 -42.29 -0.94 38.82
N VAL A 470 -42.47 -0.99 40.14
CA VAL A 470 -42.59 0.20 41.00
C VAL A 470 -41.30 1.01 40.85
N PRO A 471 -41.36 2.34 40.66
CA PRO A 471 -40.15 3.15 40.60
C PRO A 471 -39.42 3.06 41.95
N ASP A 472 -38.18 2.57 41.94
CA ASP A 472 -37.32 2.73 43.11
C ASP A 472 -37.00 4.21 43.28
N ASP A 473 -37.24 4.68 44.49
CA ASP A 473 -37.07 6.06 44.94
C ASP A 473 -35.60 6.47 44.74
N ILE A 474 -35.32 7.31 43.73
CA ILE A 474 -33.98 7.81 43.43
C ILE A 474 -33.55 8.73 44.58
N LYS A 475 -32.77 8.20 45.52
CA LYS A 475 -32.04 9.03 46.48
C LYS A 475 -30.80 9.62 45.81
N PRO A 476 -30.63 10.96 45.80
CA PRO A 476 -29.41 11.56 45.26
C PRO A 476 -28.23 11.22 46.17
N VAL A 477 -27.27 10.46 45.65
CA VAL A 477 -25.96 10.28 46.28
C VAL A 477 -25.10 11.49 45.92
N ILE A 478 -25.23 12.55 46.73
CA ILE A 478 -24.27 13.64 46.75
C ILE A 478 -23.82 13.81 48.21
N GLN A 479 -22.50 13.78 48.38
CA GLN A 479 -21.71 13.95 49.62
C GLN A 479 -21.38 12.67 50.40
N GLU A 480 -20.45 11.87 49.88
CA GLU A 480 -19.47 11.20 50.75
C GLU A 480 -18.16 10.84 50.02
N GLN A 481 -17.58 11.77 49.26
CA GLN A 481 -16.18 11.64 48.80
C GLN A 481 -15.46 13.00 48.80
N THR A 482 -15.20 13.50 50.00
CA THR A 482 -14.12 14.47 50.24
C THR A 482 -13.30 13.99 51.43
N GLN A 483 -12.50 12.96 51.22
CA GLN A 483 -11.25 12.79 51.97
C GLN A 483 -10.11 13.14 51.01
N GLN A 484 -9.54 14.33 51.21
CA GLN A 484 -8.26 14.71 50.65
C GLN A 484 -7.20 13.72 51.15
N VAL A 485 -6.74 12.85 50.26
CA VAL A 485 -5.52 12.06 50.50
C VAL A 485 -4.35 13.02 50.38
N THR A 486 -3.72 13.33 51.51
CA THR A 486 -2.46 14.10 51.55
C THR A 486 -1.32 13.13 51.22
N PRO A 487 -0.45 13.41 50.24
CA PRO A 487 0.71 12.56 49.95
C PRO A 487 1.72 12.60 51.10
N THR A 488 2.10 11.44 51.64
CA THR A 488 3.05 11.35 52.77
C THR A 488 4.53 11.34 52.39
N ASP A 489 4.91 11.34 51.11
CA ASP A 489 6.33 11.34 50.73
C ASP A 489 6.65 12.28 49.55
N PRO A 490 7.74 13.05 49.62
CA PRO A 490 8.20 13.88 48.51
C PRO A 490 8.80 13.00 47.39
N PRO A 491 8.59 13.36 46.10
CA PRO A 491 9.11 12.59 44.98
C PRO A 491 10.64 12.65 44.92
N VAL A 492 11.28 11.47 44.94
CA VAL A 492 12.71 11.31 44.70
C VAL A 492 12.99 11.47 43.21
N SER A 493 13.84 12.44 42.86
CA SER A 493 14.36 12.65 41.52
C SER A 493 15.33 11.53 41.14
N VAL A 494 15.05 10.83 40.04
CA VAL A 494 16.04 9.96 39.38
C VAL A 494 16.52 10.70 38.13
N SER A 495 17.63 11.40 38.29
CA SER A 495 18.47 11.92 37.21
C SER A 495 19.85 11.26 37.32
N ALA A 496 20.40 10.93 36.15
CA ALA A 496 21.78 10.57 35.82
C ALA A 496 22.13 9.07 35.62
N ASN A 497 22.27 8.76 34.33
CA ASN A 497 23.36 8.05 33.64
C ASN A 497 23.43 6.51 33.64
N GLN A 498 23.27 5.92 32.45
CA GLN A 498 24.39 5.48 31.60
C GLN A 498 23.95 5.25 30.15
#